data_AF-A0A847CA84-F1
#
_entry.id   AF-A0A847CA84-F1
#
_cell.length_a   1.000
_cell.length_b   1.000
_cell.length_c   1.000
_cell.angle_alpha   90.00
_cell.angle_beta   90.00
_cell.angle_gamma   90.00
#
_symmetry.space_group_name_H-M   'P 1'
#
loop_
_entity.id
_entity.type
_entity.pdbx_description
1 polymer ?
#
loop_
_entity_poly.entity_id
_entity_poly.type
_entity_poly.pdbx_seq_one_letter_code
_entity_poly.pdbx_strand_id
1 'polypeptide(L)'
;MYETRPFFYGTGRRKSSVARVRLYNGTGNITINKRDIDDYFGLETLKLIVRQPLELTSTTGKFDMEITVNGGGVSGQAGAIRHGVSRALLQFDEKLRGELKKAGFLTRDP
;
A
#
# COMPACT_ATOMS: atom_id res chain seq x y z
N MET A 1 4.10 23.76 16.63
CA MET A 1 3.78 23.76 15.19
C MET A 1 3.59 22.31 14.78
N TYR A 2 2.40 21.90 14.35
CA TYR A 2 2.21 20.57 13.76
C TYR A 2 2.39 20.73 12.26
N GLU A 3 3.46 20.19 11.69
CA GLU A 3 3.60 20.09 10.24
C GLU A 3 2.53 19.11 9.73
N THR A 4 1.42 19.63 9.22
CA THR A 4 0.43 18.84 8.49
C THR A 4 1.01 18.54 7.10
N ARG A 5 1.89 17.54 7.02
CA ARG A 5 2.36 17.03 5.72
C ARG A 5 1.14 16.45 4.98
N PRO A 6 0.81 16.93 3.78
CA PRO A 6 -0.32 16.39 3.02
C PRO A 6 -0.04 14.93 2.69
N PHE A 7 -1.00 14.06 3.00
CA PHE A 7 -0.92 12.63 2.73
C PHE A 7 -2.17 12.13 2.04
N PHE A 8 -2.00 11.16 1.16
CA PHE A 8 -3.09 10.42 0.55
C PHE A 8 -3.42 9.22 1.44
N TYR A 9 -4.71 8.99 1.66
CA TYR A 9 -5.17 7.97 2.58
C TYR A 9 -5.83 6.82 1.82
N GLY A 10 -5.31 5.61 2.04
CA GLY A 10 -5.83 4.38 1.48
C GLY A 10 -6.17 3.38 2.56
N THR A 11 -7.28 2.65 2.40
CA THR A 11 -7.63 1.54 3.29
C THR A 11 -7.85 0.28 2.49
N GLY A 12 -7.14 -0.77 2.84
CA GLY A 12 -7.27 -2.09 2.23
C GLY A 12 -7.72 -3.13 3.24
N ARG A 13 -8.50 -4.09 2.77
CA ARG A 13 -9.01 -5.20 3.57
C ARG A 13 -8.95 -6.47 2.76
N ARG A 14 -8.49 -7.55 3.37
CA ARG A 14 -8.47 -8.89 2.78
C ARG A 14 -8.65 -9.92 3.87
N LYS A 15 -9.60 -10.85 3.73
CA LYS A 15 -9.96 -11.80 4.78
C LYS A 15 -10.22 -11.05 6.11
N SER A 16 -9.48 -11.40 7.17
CA SER A 16 -9.51 -10.76 8.48
C SER A 16 -8.46 -9.64 8.67
N SER A 17 -7.64 -9.34 7.65
CA SER A 17 -6.59 -8.32 7.72
C SER A 17 -7.08 -6.96 7.25
N VAL A 18 -6.76 -5.92 8.02
CA VAL A 18 -7.07 -4.52 7.71
C VAL A 18 -5.78 -3.72 7.64
N ALA A 19 -5.56 -3.06 6.51
CA ALA A 19 -4.43 -2.18 6.25
C ALA A 19 -4.89 -0.73 6.10
N ARG A 20 -4.23 0.18 6.82
CA ARG A 20 -4.35 1.62 6.65
C ARG A 20 -3.03 2.12 6.08
N VAL A 21 -3.10 2.79 4.94
CA VAL A 21 -1.94 3.28 4.19
C VAL A 21 -2.02 4.79 4.16
N ARG A 22 -0.95 5.44 4.59
CA ARG A 22 -0.71 6.87 4.42
C ARG A 22 0.43 7.02 3.44
N LEU A 23 0.21 7.79 2.39
CA LEU A 23 1.13 7.93 1.29
C LEU A 23 1.54 9.40 1.20
N TYR A 24 2.83 9.64 1.32
CA TYR A 24 3.47 10.95 1.35
C TYR A 24 4.35 11.11 0.11
N ASN A 25 4.50 12.32 -0.41
CA ASN A 25 5.50 12.61 -1.45
C ASN A 25 6.90 12.49 -0.85
N GLY A 26 7.77 11.67 -1.44
CA GLY A 26 9.02 11.30 -0.79
C GLY A 26 9.98 10.48 -1.66
N THR A 27 10.77 9.62 -1.02
CA THR A 27 11.93 8.93 -1.63
C THR A 27 11.69 7.43 -1.87
N GLY A 28 10.55 6.88 -1.47
CA GLY A 28 10.25 5.46 -1.65
C GLY A 28 10.35 4.62 -0.38
N ASN A 29 10.44 5.24 0.80
CA ASN A 29 10.52 4.51 2.07
C ASN A 29 9.20 3.83 2.38
N ILE A 30 9.24 2.55 2.72
CA ILE A 30 8.06 1.76 3.06
C ILE A 30 8.18 1.26 4.48
N THR A 31 7.33 1.78 5.36
CA THR A 31 7.29 1.38 6.77
C THR A 31 5.97 0.70 7.08
N ILE A 32 6.03 -0.42 7.81
CA ILE A 32 4.88 -1.23 8.21
C ILE A 32 4.90 -1.37 9.72
N ASN A 33 3.86 -0.88 10.41
CA ASN A 33 3.77 -0.91 11.87
C ASN A 33 5.04 -0.35 12.56
N LYS A 34 5.61 0.73 11.99
CA LYS A 34 6.87 1.37 12.43
C LYS A 34 8.13 0.51 12.27
N ARG A 35 8.06 -0.56 11.48
CA ARG A 35 9.22 -1.38 11.09
C ARG A 35 9.44 -1.28 9.59
N ASP A 36 10.63 -1.63 9.13
CA ASP A 36 10.92 -1.67 7.71
C ASP A 36 10.16 -2.83 7.03
N ILE A 37 9.86 -2.69 5.73
CA ILE A 37 9.23 -3.75 4.95
C ILE A 37 10.07 -5.04 4.96
N ASP A 38 11.39 -4.91 4.99
CA ASP A 38 12.33 -6.03 5.01
C ASP A 38 12.31 -6.80 6.33
N ASP A 39 12.17 -6.10 7.46
CA ASP A 39 12.05 -6.69 8.80
C ASP A 39 10.66 -7.31 9.03
N TYR A 40 9.61 -6.67 8.48
CA TYR A 40 8.24 -7.13 8.66
C TYR A 40 7.90 -8.35 7.80
N PHE A 41 8.32 -8.33 6.53
CA PHE A 41 8.10 -9.44 5.60
C PHE A 41 9.40 -10.22 5.40
N GLY A 42 9.50 -11.38 6.06
CA GLY A 42 10.65 -12.28 5.87
C GLY A 42 10.74 -12.91 4.46
N LEU A 43 9.68 -12.85 3.64
CA LEU A 43 9.67 -13.37 2.27
C LEU A 43 9.66 -12.25 1.23
N GLU A 44 10.57 -12.33 0.25
CA GLU A 44 10.61 -11.39 -0.90
C GLU A 44 9.33 -11.38 -1.73
N THR A 45 8.65 -12.51 -1.84
CA THR A 45 7.37 -12.61 -2.57
C THR A 45 6.30 -11.68 -2.01
N LEU A 46 6.27 -11.46 -0.69
CA LEU A 46 5.33 -10.55 -0.05
C LEU A 46 5.71 -9.08 -0.30
N LYS A 47 7.01 -8.77 -0.36
CA LYS A 47 7.52 -7.44 -0.69
C LYS A 47 7.14 -7.05 -2.12
N LEU A 48 7.25 -8.00 -3.06
CA LEU A 48 6.83 -7.81 -4.45
C LEU A 48 5.33 -7.50 -4.54
N ILE A 49 4.48 -8.21 -3.81
CA ILE A 49 3.02 -7.94 -3.80
C ILE A 49 2.70 -6.51 -3.35
N VAL A 50 3.43 -5.96 -2.39
CA VAL A 50 3.25 -4.58 -1.92
C VAL A 50 3.74 -3.56 -2.95
N ARG A 51 4.79 -3.90 -3.72
CA ARG A 51 5.39 -3.03 -4.75
C ARG A 51 4.66 -3.07 -6.10
N GLN A 52 3.95 -4.16 -6.43
CA GLN A 52 3.14 -4.31 -7.66
C GLN A 52 2.32 -3.07 -8.07
N PRO A 53 1.51 -2.45 -7.18
CA PRO A 53 0.72 -1.28 -7.56
C PRO A 53 1.60 -0.06 -7.89
N LEU A 54 2.77 0.09 -7.26
CA LEU A 54 3.70 1.18 -7.54
C LEU A 54 4.42 0.99 -8.88
N GLU A 55 4.79 -0.26 -9.19
CA GLU A 55 5.40 -0.62 -10.49
C GLU A 55 4.40 -0.39 -11.63
N LEU A 56 3.14 -0.80 -11.44
CA LEU A 56 2.09 -0.58 -12.44
C LEU A 56 1.92 0.91 -12.75
N THR A 57 1.90 1.75 -11.72
CA THR A 57 1.70 3.19 -11.88
C THR A 57 3.00 3.95 -12.14
N SER A 58 4.11 3.24 -12.37
CA SER A 58 5.47 3.79 -12.59
C SER A 58 5.84 4.89 -11.58
N THR A 59 5.38 4.71 -10.33
CA THR A 59 5.54 5.68 -9.24
C THR A 59 6.43 5.13 -8.12
N THR A 60 7.14 4.04 -8.41
CA THR A 60 8.23 3.50 -7.60
C THR A 60 9.23 4.61 -7.24
N GLY A 61 9.55 4.76 -5.95
CA GLY A 61 10.55 5.73 -5.47
C GLY A 61 10.09 7.19 -5.35
N LYS A 62 8.83 7.50 -5.69
CA LYS A 62 8.29 8.88 -5.60
C LYS A 62 7.51 9.16 -4.32
N PHE A 63 7.16 8.11 -3.58
CA PHE A 63 6.30 8.22 -2.40
C PHE A 63 6.85 7.43 -1.22
N ASP A 64 6.79 8.04 -0.05
CA ASP A 64 7.00 7.35 1.22
C ASP A 64 5.65 6.81 1.71
N MET A 65 5.61 5.57 2.16
CA MET A 65 4.42 4.89 2.62
C MET A 65 4.55 4.52 4.09
N GLU A 66 3.63 5.04 4.90
CA GLU A 66 3.45 4.63 6.29
C GLU A 66 2.20 3.76 6.37
N ILE A 67 2.42 2.50 6.70
CA ILE A 67 1.38 1.48 6.65
C ILE A 67 1.16 0.94 8.06
N THR A 68 -0.09 0.90 8.49
CA THR A 68 -0.50 0.22 9.71
C THR A 68 -1.39 -0.95 9.35
N VAL A 69 -0.98 -2.17 9.72
CA VAL A 69 -1.76 -3.38 9.47
C VAL A 69 -2.11 -4.09 10.76
N ASN A 70 -3.32 -4.62 10.83
CA ASN A 70 -3.79 -5.41 11.96
C ASN A 70 -4.64 -6.60 11.47
N GLY A 71 -4.53 -7.73 12.16
CA GLY A 71 -5.31 -8.94 11.92
C GLY A 71 -4.78 -9.86 10.81
N GLY A 72 -5.25 -11.11 10.83
CA GLY A 72 -4.87 -12.18 9.90
C GLY A 72 -3.38 -12.56 9.96
N GLY A 73 -2.88 -13.19 8.90
CA GLY A 73 -1.46 -13.58 8.75
C GLY A 73 -0.73 -12.74 7.69
N VAL A 74 0.59 -12.91 7.59
CA VAL A 74 1.48 -12.09 6.73
C VAL A 74 1.03 -12.05 5.25
N SER A 75 0.56 -13.15 4.69
CA SER A 75 0.05 -13.21 3.30
C SER A 75 -1.28 -12.45 3.12
N GLY A 76 -2.16 -12.51 4.12
CA GLY A 76 -3.42 -11.74 4.13
C GLY A 76 -3.13 -10.25 4.24
N GLN A 77 -2.18 -9.88 5.11
CA GLN A 77 -1.74 -8.52 5.31
C GLN A 77 -1.10 -7.94 4.04
N ALA A 78 -0.19 -8.65 3.37
CA ALA A 78 0.41 -8.17 2.10
C ALA A 78 -0.66 -7.84 1.05
N GLY A 79 -1.68 -8.70 0.91
CA GLY A 79 -2.81 -8.44 0.02
C GLY A 79 -3.68 -7.25 0.45
N ALA A 80 -3.91 -7.08 1.76
CA ALA A 80 -4.61 -5.91 2.29
C ALA A 80 -3.81 -4.61 2.06
N ILE A 81 -2.49 -4.63 2.25
CA ILE A 81 -1.62 -3.48 1.98
C ILE A 81 -1.70 -3.11 0.51
N ARG A 82 -1.53 -4.07 -0.40
CA ARG A 82 -1.64 -3.84 -1.85
C ARG A 82 -2.94 -3.10 -2.20
N HIS A 83 -4.07 -3.57 -1.67
CA HIS A 83 -5.37 -2.93 -1.89
C HIS A 83 -5.43 -1.50 -1.31
N GLY A 84 -4.82 -1.29 -0.13
CA GLY A 84 -4.73 0.03 0.49
C GLY A 84 -3.88 1.00 -0.32
N VAL A 85 -2.73 0.55 -0.83
CA VAL A 85 -1.84 1.34 -1.69
C VAL A 85 -2.55 1.74 -2.98
N SER A 86 -3.23 0.81 -3.64
CA SER A 86 -4.02 1.13 -4.84
C SER A 86 -5.08 2.21 -4.57
N ARG A 87 -5.74 2.18 -3.41
CA ARG A 87 -6.72 3.22 -3.04
C ARG A 87 -6.07 4.56 -2.71
N ALA A 88 -4.89 4.58 -2.10
CA ALA A 88 -4.15 5.81 -1.86
C ALA A 88 -3.71 6.45 -3.20
N LEU A 89 -3.23 5.62 -4.14
CA LEU A 89 -2.85 6.08 -5.48
C LEU A 89 -4.03 6.64 -6.28
N LEU A 90 -5.24 6.10 -6.10
CA LEU A 90 -6.45 6.67 -6.71
C LEU A 90 -6.76 8.09 -6.24
N GLN A 91 -6.43 8.42 -4.98
CA GLN A 91 -6.59 9.80 -4.49
C GLN A 91 -5.53 10.74 -5.07
N PHE A 92 -4.37 10.20 -5.45
CA PHE A 92 -3.33 10.96 -6.12
C PHE A 92 -3.68 11.21 -7.59
N ASP A 93 -4.03 10.16 -8.33
CA ASP A 93 -4.46 10.27 -9.73
C ASP A 93 -5.57 9.27 -10.05
N GLU A 94 -6.76 9.78 -10.31
CA GLU A 94 -7.94 8.98 -10.62
C GLU A 94 -7.84 8.26 -11.98
N LYS A 95 -6.95 8.71 -12.88
CA LYS A 95 -6.73 8.08 -14.19
C LYS A 95 -6.15 6.67 -14.05
N LEU A 96 -5.41 6.41 -12.97
CA LEU A 96 -4.81 5.11 -12.65
C LEU A 96 -5.87 4.04 -12.35
N ARG A 97 -7.13 4.44 -12.13
CA ARG A 97 -8.24 3.50 -11.87
C ARG A 97 -8.44 2.48 -12.96
N GLY A 98 -8.27 2.86 -14.23
CA GLY A 98 -8.44 1.95 -15.35
C GLY A 98 -7.45 0.78 -15.29
N GLU A 99 -6.18 1.10 -15.06
CA GLU A 99 -5.08 0.12 -14.96
C GLU A 99 -5.17 -0.72 -13.69
N LEU A 100 -5.39 -0.08 -12.53
CA LEU A 100 -5.53 -0.76 -11.24
C LEU A 100 -6.73 -1.72 -11.22
N LYS A 101 -7.82 -1.38 -11.91
CA LYS A 101 -8.99 -2.25 -12.05
C LYS A 101 -8.71 -3.43 -12.99
N LYS A 102 -8.01 -3.20 -14.12
CA LYS A 102 -7.57 -4.27 -15.03
C LYS A 102 -6.62 -5.25 -14.35
N ALA A 103 -5.72 -4.75 -13.51
CA ALA A 103 -4.80 -5.56 -12.71
C ALA A 103 -5.47 -6.29 -11.53
N GLY A 104 -6.76 -6.03 -11.26
CA GLY A 104 -7.51 -6.66 -10.17
C GLY A 104 -7.12 -6.17 -8.77
N PHE A 105 -6.36 -5.08 -8.65
CA PHE A 105 -5.89 -4.58 -7.35
C PHE A 105 -6.97 -3.83 -6.55
N LEU A 106 -8.01 -3.36 -7.24
CA LEU A 106 -9.19 -2.72 -6.64
C LEU A 106 -10.30 -3.71 -6.26
N THR A 107 -10.17 -4.97 -6.66
CA THR A 107 -11.14 -6.00 -6.30
C THR A 107 -10.87 -6.43 -4.85
N ARG A 108 -11.92 -6.40 -4.03
CA ARG A 108 -11.83 -6.88 -2.65
C ARG A 108 -11.91 -8.41 -2.66
N ASP A 109 -10.85 -9.05 -2.20
CA ASP A 109 -10.80 -10.48 -1.92
C ASP A 109 -11.45 -10.71 -0.54
N PRO A 110 -12.61 -11.39 -0.45
CA PRO A 110 -13.34 -11.60 0.80
C PRO A 110 -12.53 -12.35 1.87
#